data_AF-A0A7R9ZA36-F1
#
_entry.id   AF-A0A7R9ZA36-F1
#
_cell.length_a   1.000
_cell.length_b   1.000
_cell.length_c   1.000
_cell.angle_alpha   90.00
_cell.angle_beta   90.00
_cell.angle_gamma   90.00
#
_symmetry.space_group_name_H-M   'P 1'
#
loop_
_entity.id
_entity.type
_entity.pdbx_description
1 polymer ?
#
loop_
_entity_poly.entity_id
_entity_poly.type
_entity_poly.pdbx_seq_one_letter_code
_entity_poly.pdbx_strand_id
1 'polypeptide(L)'
;ETFALIGHSTGCQNSIHFIKHGDNEIVKRTKAIALQAPVSDREHAMLEPNYEENVQYARSLRDDGKGEEMMPRSAFWAPITASRFLSLQDLGGSDDFFSSDLDDDELKQRLSHIGKWGQANNARLLAAFSGQDEYVPSSVNKERLLQRLCGAMNGGSNDGSNIASPLMIEKGNHNLSCGDDSAVFVAAVAKIIDDVFPPQVS
;
A
#
# COMPACT_ATOMS: atom_id res chain seq x y z
N GLU A 1 -9.84 23.63 4.18
CA GLU A 1 -9.95 22.27 4.73
C GLU A 1 -8.74 21.45 4.34
N THR A 2 -8.30 20.58 5.23
CA THR A 2 -7.18 19.66 5.04
C THR A 2 -7.59 18.28 5.51
N PHE A 3 -6.99 17.24 4.93
CA PHE A 3 -7.44 15.87 5.09
C PHE A 3 -6.33 14.96 5.60
N ALA A 4 -6.72 13.94 6.36
CA ALA A 4 -5.93 12.76 6.63
C ALA A 4 -6.62 11.55 5.99
N LEU A 5 -5.85 10.66 5.38
CA LEU A 5 -6.34 9.44 4.75
C LEU A 5 -5.77 8.23 5.48
N ILE A 6 -6.63 7.25 5.77
CA ILE A 6 -6.21 5.99 6.37
C ILE A 6 -6.60 4.87 5.39
N GLY A 7 -5.59 4.19 4.84
CA GLY A 7 -5.76 2.98 4.06
C GLY A 7 -5.53 1.77 4.94
N HIS A 8 -6.44 0.80 4.88
CA HIS A 8 -6.30 -0.51 5.52
C HIS A 8 -6.27 -1.59 4.44
N SER A 9 -5.34 -2.55 4.55
CA SER A 9 -5.27 -3.69 3.63
C SER A 9 -5.18 -3.21 2.18
N THR A 10 -6.05 -3.68 1.28
CA THR A 10 -6.18 -3.20 -0.11
C THR A 10 -6.39 -1.69 -0.23
N GLY A 11 -7.01 -1.06 0.77
CA GLY A 11 -7.15 0.41 0.84
C GLY A 11 -5.81 1.15 0.88
N CYS A 12 -4.71 0.49 1.22
CA CYS A 12 -3.37 1.06 1.13
C CYS A 12 -2.97 1.36 -0.33
N GLN A 13 -3.31 0.47 -1.26
CA GLN A 13 -3.05 0.66 -2.69
C GLN A 13 -3.83 1.87 -3.21
N ASN A 14 -5.09 2.00 -2.79
CA ASN A 14 -5.93 3.15 -3.14
C ASN A 14 -5.31 4.47 -2.65
N SER A 15 -4.75 4.49 -1.44
CA SER A 15 -4.05 5.67 -0.91
C SER A 15 -2.82 6.04 -1.73
N ILE A 16 -1.98 5.06 -2.10
CA ILE A 16 -0.80 5.30 -2.95
C ILE A 16 -1.21 5.77 -4.36
N HIS A 17 -2.22 5.13 -4.94
CA HIS A 17 -2.76 5.47 -6.25
C HIS A 17 -3.39 6.86 -6.25
N PHE A 18 -4.14 7.22 -5.19
CA PHE A 18 -4.76 8.53 -5.03
C PHE A 18 -3.73 9.67 -5.06
N ILE A 19 -2.56 9.51 -4.44
CA ILE A 19 -1.53 10.56 -4.48
C ILE A 19 -0.95 10.76 -5.88
N LYS A 20 -0.97 9.72 -6.73
CA LYS A 20 -0.47 9.80 -8.10
C LYS A 20 -1.52 10.30 -9.11
N HIS A 21 -2.79 9.97 -8.90
CA HIS A 21 -3.84 10.12 -9.91
C HIS A 21 -5.07 10.91 -9.44
N GLY A 22 -5.15 11.24 -8.16
CA GLY A 22 -6.26 11.99 -7.58
C GLY A 22 -6.31 13.45 -8.05
N ASP A 23 -7.42 14.11 -7.75
CA ASP A 23 -7.56 15.55 -8.00
C ASP A 23 -6.44 16.33 -7.30
N ASN A 24 -5.71 17.14 -8.06
CA ASN A 24 -4.53 17.84 -7.59
C ASN A 24 -4.81 18.72 -6.37
N GLU A 25 -5.99 19.36 -6.28
CA GLU A 25 -6.32 20.23 -5.15
C GLU A 25 -6.67 19.43 -3.90
N ILE A 26 -7.25 18.23 -4.05
CA ILE A 26 -7.49 17.33 -2.90
C ILE A 26 -6.17 16.69 -2.44
N VAL A 27 -5.31 16.25 -3.37
CA VAL A 27 -3.99 15.68 -3.06
C VAL A 27 -3.12 16.69 -2.30
N LYS A 28 -3.10 17.96 -2.72
CA LYS A 28 -2.39 19.04 -2.00
C LYS A 28 -2.93 19.28 -0.58
N ARG A 29 -4.24 19.11 -0.38
CA ARG A 29 -4.91 19.30 0.92
C ARG A 29 -4.82 18.07 1.83
N THR A 30 -4.43 16.92 1.30
CA THR A 30 -4.13 15.72 2.10
C THR A 30 -2.75 15.87 2.70
N LYS A 31 -2.64 15.86 4.03
CA LYS A 31 -1.37 16.12 4.74
C LYS A 31 -0.84 14.92 5.53
N ALA A 32 -1.70 13.98 5.87
CA ALA A 32 -1.31 12.76 6.56
C ALA A 32 -1.91 11.55 5.84
N ILE A 33 -1.10 10.51 5.65
CA ILE A 33 -1.56 9.20 5.19
C ILE A 33 -1.08 8.15 6.19
N ALA A 34 -1.97 7.27 6.63
CA ALA A 34 -1.59 6.07 7.36
C ALA A 34 -1.96 4.84 6.53
N LEU A 35 -0.99 3.97 6.28
CA LEU A 35 -1.17 2.68 5.65
C LEU A 35 -1.09 1.61 6.73
N GLN A 36 -2.19 0.92 6.99
CA GLN A 36 -2.25 -0.19 7.94
C GLN A 36 -2.33 -1.51 7.21
N ALA A 37 -1.34 -2.36 7.45
CA ALA A 37 -1.10 -3.60 6.70
C ALA A 37 -1.03 -3.37 5.17
N PRO A 38 -0.10 -2.53 4.66
CA PRO A 38 0.17 -2.42 3.23
C PRO A 38 0.94 -3.66 2.76
N VAL A 39 0.21 -4.75 2.54
CA VAL A 39 0.71 -6.05 2.13
C VAL A 39 0.39 -6.32 0.66
N SER A 40 1.08 -7.27 0.05
CA SER A 40 0.85 -7.64 -1.34
C SER A 40 -0.33 -8.59 -1.48
N ASP A 41 -1.37 -8.17 -2.22
CA ASP A 41 -2.46 -9.04 -2.64
C ASP A 41 -1.95 -10.21 -3.50
N ARG A 42 -0.93 -9.96 -4.31
CA ARG A 42 -0.31 -10.95 -5.19
C ARG A 42 0.36 -12.05 -4.38
N GLU A 43 1.22 -11.69 -3.42
CA GLU A 43 1.91 -12.69 -2.58
C GLU A 43 0.93 -13.47 -1.71
N HIS A 44 -0.17 -12.84 -1.28
CA HIS A 44 -1.26 -13.56 -0.62
C HIS A 44 -1.96 -14.53 -1.56
N ALA A 45 -2.36 -14.09 -2.76
CA ALA A 45 -3.06 -14.94 -3.71
C ALA A 45 -2.20 -16.08 -4.25
N MET A 46 -0.88 -15.95 -4.28
CA MET A 46 0.05 -17.03 -4.63
C MET A 46 -0.10 -18.26 -3.71
N LEU A 47 -0.75 -18.11 -2.55
CA LEU A 47 -1.07 -19.21 -1.64
C LEU A 47 -2.29 -20.03 -2.11
N GLU A 48 -3.10 -19.49 -3.02
CA GLU A 48 -4.30 -20.14 -3.55
C GLU A 48 -3.95 -21.21 -4.59
N PRO A 49 -4.57 -22.41 -4.55
CA PRO A 49 -4.25 -23.51 -5.46
C PRO A 49 -4.38 -23.18 -6.95
N ASN A 50 -5.30 -22.28 -7.30
CA ASN A 50 -5.64 -21.96 -8.69
C ASN A 50 -5.00 -20.64 -9.16
N TYR A 51 -4.08 -20.05 -8.39
CA TYR A 51 -3.47 -18.75 -8.70
C TYR A 51 -2.90 -18.70 -10.12
N GLU A 52 -2.01 -19.64 -10.45
CA GLU A 52 -1.31 -19.65 -11.74
C GLU A 52 -2.29 -19.84 -12.92
N GLU A 53 -3.28 -20.73 -12.77
CA GLU A 53 -4.33 -20.94 -13.77
C GLU A 53 -5.14 -19.66 -14.00
N ASN A 54 -5.55 -18.99 -12.93
CA ASN A 54 -6.32 -17.75 -13.01
C ASN A 54 -5.51 -16.61 -13.65
N VAL A 55 -4.22 -16.47 -13.31
CA VAL A 55 -3.34 -15.48 -13.93
C VAL A 55 -3.16 -15.77 -15.42
N GLN A 56 -2.92 -17.02 -15.81
CA GLN A 56 -2.79 -17.41 -17.21
C GLN A 56 -4.08 -17.17 -18.01
N TYR A 57 -5.23 -17.48 -17.42
CA TYR A 57 -6.53 -17.22 -18.04
C TYR A 57 -6.81 -15.72 -18.19
N ALA A 58 -6.49 -14.92 -17.17
CA ALA A 58 -6.64 -13.48 -17.27
C ALA A 58 -5.71 -12.87 -18.33
N ARG A 59 -4.46 -13.36 -18.43
CA ARG A 59 -3.50 -12.95 -19.47
C ARG A 59 -4.04 -13.27 -20.87
N SER A 60 -4.58 -14.47 -21.09
CA SER A 60 -5.13 -14.85 -22.39
C SER A 60 -6.30 -13.95 -22.79
N LEU A 61 -7.21 -13.63 -21.86
CA LEU A 61 -8.28 -12.66 -22.11
C LEU A 61 -7.72 -11.28 -22.49
N ARG A 62 -6.72 -10.77 -21.76
CA ARG A 62 -6.10 -9.48 -22.07
C ARG A 62 -5.44 -9.47 -23.45
N ASP A 63 -4.69 -10.52 -23.78
CA ASP A 63 -3.95 -10.65 -25.04
C ASP A 63 -4.91 -10.77 -26.25
N ASP A 64 -6.11 -11.34 -26.04
CA ASP A 64 -7.21 -11.37 -27.00
C ASP A 64 -7.98 -10.04 -27.12
N GLY A 65 -7.56 -8.98 -26.41
CA GLY A 65 -8.25 -7.69 -26.38
C GLY A 65 -9.54 -7.69 -25.54
N LYS A 66 -9.71 -8.70 -24.68
CA LYS A 66 -10.89 -8.94 -23.82
C LYS A 66 -10.59 -8.67 -22.34
N GLY A 67 -9.73 -7.70 -22.05
CA GLY A 67 -9.37 -7.34 -20.68
C GLY A 67 -10.58 -6.95 -19.79
N GLU A 68 -11.65 -6.41 -20.38
CA GLU A 68 -12.87 -6.03 -19.64
C GLU A 68 -13.84 -7.20 -19.41
N GLU A 69 -13.54 -8.40 -19.89
CA GLU A 69 -14.34 -9.59 -19.60
C GLU A 69 -14.20 -10.00 -18.13
N MET A 70 -15.29 -10.51 -17.57
CA MET A 70 -15.33 -10.97 -16.18
C MET A 70 -14.55 -12.29 -16.03
N MET A 71 -13.75 -12.35 -14.97
CA MET A 71 -13.10 -13.58 -14.55
C MET A 71 -14.14 -14.58 -13.99
N PRO A 72 -13.83 -15.91 -13.99
CA PRO A 72 -14.69 -16.90 -13.36
C PRO A 72 -14.93 -16.55 -11.90
N ARG A 73 -16.13 -16.84 -11.38
CA ARG A 73 -16.48 -16.54 -9.98
C ARG A 73 -15.58 -17.24 -8.95
N SER A 74 -14.90 -18.31 -9.35
CA SER A 74 -13.89 -19.01 -8.55
C SER A 74 -12.54 -18.30 -8.47
N ALA A 75 -12.27 -17.33 -9.34
CA ALA A 75 -10.96 -16.67 -9.42
C ALA A 75 -10.77 -15.59 -8.35
N PHE A 76 -11.86 -14.94 -7.92
CA PHE A 76 -11.79 -13.85 -6.95
C PHE A 76 -13.11 -13.78 -6.17
N TRP A 77 -13.05 -13.36 -4.91
CA TRP A 77 -14.21 -13.32 -4.01
C TRP A 77 -15.27 -12.29 -4.43
N ALA A 78 -14.89 -11.31 -5.25
CA ALA A 78 -15.77 -10.30 -5.84
C ALA A 78 -15.72 -10.35 -7.38
N PRO A 79 -16.78 -9.89 -8.09
CA PRO A 79 -16.72 -9.72 -9.54
C PRO A 79 -15.53 -8.83 -9.94
N ILE A 80 -14.73 -9.31 -10.87
CA ILE A 80 -13.50 -8.65 -11.31
C ILE A 80 -13.28 -8.91 -12.81
N THR A 81 -12.84 -7.88 -13.54
CA THR A 81 -12.44 -8.03 -14.94
C THR A 81 -11.04 -8.63 -15.04
N ALA A 82 -10.68 -9.22 -16.18
CA ALA A 82 -9.34 -9.76 -16.41
C ALA A 82 -8.24 -8.69 -16.24
N SER A 83 -8.45 -7.48 -16.76
CA SER A 83 -7.55 -6.34 -16.58
C SER A 83 -7.33 -6.02 -15.10
N ARG A 84 -8.41 -5.89 -14.33
CA ARG A 84 -8.34 -5.56 -12.90
C ARG A 84 -7.70 -6.68 -12.09
N PHE A 85 -7.97 -7.93 -12.45
CA PHE A 85 -7.36 -9.11 -11.84
C PHE A 85 -5.85 -9.09 -12.03
N LEU A 86 -5.37 -8.88 -13.26
CA LEU A 86 -3.93 -8.78 -13.55
C LEU A 86 -3.27 -7.57 -12.87
N SER A 87 -3.97 -6.44 -12.76
CA SER A 87 -3.46 -5.29 -12.02
C SER A 87 -3.12 -5.62 -10.55
N LEU A 88 -3.91 -6.49 -9.91
CA LEU A 88 -3.71 -6.93 -8.51
C LEU A 88 -2.76 -8.13 -8.39
N GLN A 89 -2.94 -9.11 -9.27
CA GLN A 89 -2.48 -10.48 -9.09
C GLN A 89 -1.36 -10.89 -10.05
N ASP A 90 -1.00 -10.04 -11.02
CA ASP A 90 0.13 -10.34 -11.91
C ASP A 90 1.44 -9.78 -11.36
N LEU A 91 2.56 -10.44 -11.66
CA LEU A 91 3.89 -9.91 -11.38
C LEU A 91 4.07 -8.59 -12.13
N GLY A 92 4.34 -7.52 -11.38
CA GLY A 92 4.49 -6.20 -11.96
C GLY A 92 3.17 -5.55 -12.38
N GLY A 93 2.03 -6.08 -11.94
CA GLY A 93 0.71 -5.45 -12.11
C GLY A 93 0.70 -3.99 -11.65
N SER A 94 -0.26 -3.19 -12.13
CA SER A 94 -0.29 -1.75 -11.84
C SER A 94 -0.46 -1.44 -10.35
N ASP A 95 -1.06 -2.36 -9.59
CA ASP A 95 -1.38 -2.19 -8.17
C ASP A 95 -0.47 -3.02 -7.27
N ASP A 96 0.53 -3.67 -7.87
CA ASP A 96 1.57 -4.41 -7.19
C ASP A 96 2.58 -3.44 -6.57
N PHE A 97 2.22 -2.83 -5.44
CA PHE A 97 3.02 -1.81 -4.76
C PHE A 97 3.91 -2.36 -3.64
N PHE A 98 3.56 -3.52 -3.09
CA PHE A 98 4.06 -3.98 -1.79
C PHE A 98 4.70 -5.37 -1.81
N SER A 99 4.83 -6.01 -2.98
CA SER A 99 5.43 -7.35 -3.07
C SER A 99 6.89 -7.37 -2.65
N SER A 100 7.26 -8.40 -1.90
CA SER A 100 8.58 -8.51 -1.28
C SER A 100 9.71 -8.80 -2.25
N ASP A 101 9.40 -9.37 -3.41
CA ASP A 101 10.34 -9.76 -4.47
C ASP A 101 10.61 -8.66 -5.51
N LEU A 102 9.87 -7.54 -5.47
CA LEU A 102 10.19 -6.36 -6.27
C LEU A 102 11.56 -5.84 -5.86
N ASP A 103 12.41 -5.48 -6.82
CA ASP A 103 13.71 -4.88 -6.53
C ASP A 103 13.59 -3.42 -6.07
N ASP A 104 14.70 -2.85 -5.59
CA ASP A 104 14.68 -1.49 -5.04
C ASP A 104 14.37 -0.42 -6.11
N ASP A 105 14.66 -0.67 -7.39
CA ASP A 105 14.37 0.27 -8.46
C ASP A 105 12.91 0.17 -8.91
N GLU A 106 12.35 -1.04 -8.97
CA GLU A 106 10.90 -1.26 -9.16
C GLU A 106 10.10 -0.60 -8.04
N LEU A 107 10.50 -0.78 -6.79
CA LEU A 107 9.86 -0.11 -5.65
C LEU A 107 9.94 1.41 -5.77
N LYS A 108 11.09 1.99 -6.13
CA LYS A 108 11.23 3.44 -6.34
C LYS A 108 10.33 3.95 -7.48
N GLN A 109 10.28 3.23 -8.60
CA GLN A 109 9.40 3.60 -9.73
C GLN A 109 7.93 3.65 -9.30
N ARG A 110 7.54 2.74 -8.41
CA ARG A 110 6.18 2.59 -7.92
C ARG A 110 5.82 3.56 -6.79
N LEU A 111 6.77 3.95 -5.94
CA LEU A 111 6.49 4.63 -4.66
C LEU A 111 7.12 6.01 -4.50
N SER A 112 8.11 6.41 -5.31
CA SER A 112 8.84 7.67 -5.12
C SER A 112 7.99 8.93 -5.24
N HIS A 113 6.81 8.85 -5.87
CA HIS A 113 5.88 9.99 -5.91
C HIS A 113 5.40 10.41 -4.51
N ILE A 114 5.44 9.50 -3.53
CA ILE A 114 5.13 9.81 -2.13
C ILE A 114 6.12 10.84 -1.56
N GLY A 115 7.43 10.66 -1.78
CA GLY A 115 8.45 11.59 -1.34
C GLY A 115 8.27 12.98 -1.95
N LYS A 116 8.00 13.04 -3.27
CA LYS A 116 7.71 14.29 -3.98
C LYS A 116 6.47 15.00 -3.42
N TRP A 117 5.40 14.25 -3.18
CA TRP A 117 4.17 14.78 -2.59
C TRP A 117 4.42 15.30 -1.17
N GLY A 118 5.08 14.52 -0.32
CA GLY A 118 5.36 14.90 1.06
C GLY A 118 6.17 16.18 1.17
N GLN A 119 7.23 16.26 0.37
CA GLN A 119 8.11 17.42 0.31
C GLN A 119 7.35 18.67 -0.15
N ALA A 120 6.60 18.58 -1.25
CA ALA A 120 5.91 19.73 -1.83
C ALA A 120 4.74 20.25 -0.97
N ASN A 121 4.15 19.37 -0.15
CA ASN A 121 2.89 19.68 0.56
C ASN A 121 3.02 19.77 2.08
N ASN A 122 4.24 19.63 2.64
CA ASN A 122 4.45 19.43 4.07
C ASN A 122 3.57 18.30 4.62
N ALA A 123 3.66 17.14 3.98
CA ALA A 123 2.84 15.99 4.32
C ALA A 123 3.69 14.80 4.83
N ARG A 124 3.05 13.88 5.55
CA ARG A 124 3.69 12.71 6.17
C ARG A 124 2.92 11.44 5.87
N LEU A 125 3.64 10.32 5.81
CA LEU A 125 3.08 8.99 5.66
C LEU A 125 3.59 8.07 6.78
N LEU A 126 2.68 7.30 7.37
CA LEU A 126 2.99 6.20 8.27
C LEU A 126 2.71 4.87 7.54
N ALA A 127 3.69 3.98 7.48
CA ALA A 127 3.50 2.62 7.01
C ALA A 127 3.59 1.66 8.21
N ALA A 128 2.47 1.03 8.57
CA ALA A 128 2.35 0.16 9.72
C ALA A 128 2.22 -1.30 9.30
N PHE A 129 3.23 -2.12 9.64
CA PHE A 129 3.20 -3.57 9.47
C PHE A 129 2.83 -4.26 10.78
N SER A 130 2.16 -5.39 10.62
CA SER A 130 1.78 -6.30 11.69
C SER A 130 2.74 -7.49 11.70
N GLY A 131 3.42 -7.76 12.82
CA GLY A 131 4.41 -8.83 12.91
C GLY A 131 3.81 -10.22 12.68
N GLN A 132 2.57 -10.43 13.13
CA GLN A 132 1.81 -11.67 12.95
C GLN A 132 0.76 -11.58 11.84
N ASP A 133 0.95 -10.67 10.87
CA ASP A 133 0.05 -10.60 9.71
C ASP A 133 0.00 -11.94 8.96
N GLU A 134 -1.19 -12.51 8.90
CA GLU A 134 -1.52 -13.81 8.32
C GLU A 134 -1.61 -13.80 6.78
N TYR A 135 -1.66 -12.62 6.16
CA TYR A 135 -1.69 -12.45 4.71
C TYR A 135 -0.28 -12.37 4.10
N VAL A 136 0.76 -12.19 4.94
CA VAL A 136 2.15 -12.12 4.50
C VAL A 136 2.81 -13.49 4.64
N PRO A 137 3.39 -14.07 3.57
CA PRO A 137 4.06 -15.36 3.64
C PRO A 137 5.15 -15.39 4.72
N SER A 138 5.26 -16.51 5.45
CA SER A 138 6.21 -16.63 6.57
C SER A 138 7.69 -16.56 6.15
N SER A 139 7.98 -16.75 4.86
CA SER A 139 9.31 -16.58 4.28
C SER A 139 9.73 -15.12 4.15
N VAL A 140 8.80 -14.18 4.19
CA VAL A 140 9.06 -12.74 4.00
C VAL A 140 9.57 -12.13 5.30
N ASN A 141 10.71 -11.45 5.22
CA ASN A 141 11.19 -10.61 6.31
C ASN A 141 10.43 -9.27 6.31
N LYS A 142 9.38 -9.19 7.13
CA LYS A 142 8.46 -8.04 7.28
C LYS A 142 9.18 -6.74 7.65
N GLU A 143 10.14 -6.78 8.56
CA GLU A 143 10.92 -5.59 8.95
C GLU A 143 11.74 -5.06 7.79
N ARG A 144 12.46 -5.95 7.09
CA ARG A 144 13.24 -5.59 5.92
C ARG A 144 12.35 -5.04 4.81
N LEU A 145 11.21 -5.67 4.55
CA LEU A 145 10.24 -5.18 3.56
C LEU A 145 9.74 -3.78 3.91
N LEU A 146 9.30 -3.56 5.16
CA LEU A 146 8.84 -2.25 5.62
C LEU A 146 9.91 -1.16 5.44
N GLN A 147 11.17 -1.45 5.75
CA GLN A 147 12.28 -0.52 5.53
C GLN A 147 12.50 -0.20 4.05
N ARG A 148 12.45 -1.21 3.17
CA ARG A 148 12.58 -1.02 1.72
C ARG A 148 11.43 -0.17 1.16
N LEU A 149 10.20 -0.43 1.59
CA LEU A 149 9.03 0.36 1.18
C LEU A 149 9.15 1.82 1.61
N CYS A 150 9.51 2.09 2.87
CA CYS A 150 9.71 3.46 3.35
C CYS A 150 10.88 4.14 2.62
N GLY A 151 11.97 3.43 2.38
CA GLY A 151 13.11 3.92 1.60
C GLY A 151 12.71 4.32 0.17
N ALA A 152 11.93 3.48 -0.52
CA ALA A 152 11.43 3.76 -1.85
C ALA A 152 10.45 4.95 -1.89
N MET A 153 9.55 5.06 -0.90
CA MET A 153 8.66 6.21 -0.75
C MET A 153 9.45 7.50 -0.53
N ASN A 154 10.49 7.48 0.31
CA ASN A 154 11.34 8.64 0.60
C ASN A 154 12.28 9.00 -0.55
N GLY A 155 12.62 8.03 -1.42
CA GLY A 155 13.57 8.20 -2.52
C GLY A 155 13.19 9.25 -3.58
N GLY A 156 11.97 9.78 -3.53
CA GLY A 156 11.56 10.90 -4.39
C GLY A 156 11.76 12.29 -3.79
N SER A 157 12.15 12.41 -2.52
CA SER A 157 12.44 13.72 -1.91
C SER A 157 13.83 14.22 -2.33
N ASN A 158 13.93 15.47 -2.79
CA ASN A 158 15.20 16.03 -3.28
C ASN A 158 16.19 16.40 -2.15
N ASP A 159 15.70 16.50 -0.92
CA ASP A 159 16.45 16.96 0.26
C ASP A 159 16.70 15.83 1.29
N GLY A 160 16.32 14.60 0.98
CA GLY A 160 16.43 13.47 1.90
C GLY A 160 15.42 13.50 3.06
N SER A 161 14.34 14.28 2.94
CA SER A 161 13.27 14.28 3.94
C SER A 161 12.67 12.90 4.16
N ASN A 162 12.49 12.54 5.44
CA ASN A 162 11.78 11.33 5.86
C ASN A 162 10.27 11.58 5.85
N ILE A 163 9.66 11.46 4.68
CA ILE A 163 8.21 11.62 4.48
C ILE A 163 7.45 10.40 5.02
N ALA A 164 7.87 9.20 4.62
CA ALA A 164 7.35 7.92 5.06
C ALA A 164 8.13 7.39 6.26
N SER A 165 7.42 7.07 7.35
CA SER A 165 7.97 6.50 8.58
C SER A 165 7.45 5.07 8.80
N PRO A 166 8.33 4.13 9.18
CA PRO A 166 7.94 2.77 9.47
C PRO A 166 7.36 2.63 10.89
N LEU A 167 6.36 1.76 11.06
CA LEU A 167 5.89 1.24 12.34
C LEU A 167 5.75 -0.28 12.25
N MET A 168 6.42 -1.00 13.14
CA MET A 168 6.22 -2.44 13.31
C MET A 168 5.41 -2.68 14.58
N ILE A 169 4.27 -3.36 14.45
CA ILE A 169 3.44 -3.79 15.57
C ILE A 169 3.69 -5.28 15.77
N GLU A 170 4.66 -5.61 16.63
CA GLU A 170 5.26 -6.96 16.71
C GLU A 170 4.26 -8.11 16.86
N LYS A 171 3.17 -7.88 17.61
CA LYS A 171 2.15 -8.91 17.91
C LYS A 171 0.87 -8.76 17.11
N GLY A 172 0.74 -7.67 16.35
CA GLY A 172 -0.44 -7.38 15.54
C GLY A 172 -0.68 -8.46 14.50
N ASN A 173 -1.94 -8.85 14.35
CA ASN A 173 -2.45 -9.53 13.15
C ASN A 173 -2.88 -8.50 12.10
N HIS A 174 -3.38 -8.95 10.95
CA HIS A 174 -3.76 -8.06 9.85
C HIS A 174 -4.76 -6.97 10.26
N ASN A 175 -5.73 -7.32 11.11
CA ASN A 175 -6.81 -6.40 11.51
C ASN A 175 -6.56 -5.67 12.83
N LEU A 176 -5.39 -5.86 13.46
CA LEU A 176 -5.08 -5.36 14.82
C LEU A 176 -6.16 -5.68 15.86
N SER A 177 -6.74 -6.88 15.77
CA SER A 177 -7.92 -7.28 16.55
C SER A 177 -7.59 -7.82 17.95
N CYS A 178 -6.32 -7.75 18.37
CA CYS A 178 -5.81 -8.39 19.57
C CYS A 178 -5.13 -7.35 20.48
N GLY A 179 -5.41 -7.44 21.79
CA GLY A 179 -4.73 -6.62 22.81
C GLY A 179 -4.77 -5.12 22.54
N ASP A 180 -3.63 -4.46 22.74
CA ASP A 180 -3.46 -3.00 22.60
C ASP A 180 -2.86 -2.59 21.24
N ASP A 181 -2.79 -3.50 20.27
CA ASP A 181 -2.14 -3.27 18.98
C ASP A 181 -2.77 -2.11 18.20
N SER A 182 -4.10 -2.01 18.23
CA SER A 182 -4.84 -0.90 17.63
C SER A 182 -4.53 0.44 18.31
N ALA A 183 -4.29 0.46 19.62
CA ALA A 183 -3.94 1.68 20.35
C ALA A 183 -2.54 2.18 19.96
N VAL A 184 -1.59 1.27 19.73
CA VAL A 184 -0.25 1.61 19.21
C VAL A 184 -0.35 2.26 17.83
N PHE A 185 -1.14 1.68 16.92
CA PHE A 185 -1.39 2.26 15.61
C PHE A 185 -2.03 3.65 15.71
N VAL A 186 -3.11 3.79 16.48
CA VAL A 186 -3.82 5.06 16.66
C VAL A 186 -2.91 6.15 17.23
N ALA A 187 -2.06 5.82 18.22
CA ALA A 187 -1.11 6.77 18.79
C ALA A 187 -0.09 7.26 17.75
N ALA A 188 0.40 6.37 16.89
CA ALA A 188 1.31 6.74 15.80
C ALA A 188 0.62 7.59 14.72
N VAL A 189 -0.65 7.30 14.40
CA VAL A 189 -1.46 8.11 13.48
C VAL A 189 -1.67 9.51 14.05
N ALA A 190 -2.04 9.63 15.33
CA ALA A 190 -2.20 10.91 16.00
C ALA A 190 -0.91 11.75 15.92
N LYS A 191 0.24 11.13 16.15
CA LYS A 191 1.54 11.81 16.04
C LYS A 191 1.79 12.41 14.66
N ILE A 192 1.58 11.66 13.57
CA ILE A 192 1.81 12.21 12.22
C ILE A 192 0.80 13.29 11.84
N ILE A 193 -0.40 13.27 12.43
CA ILE A 193 -1.40 14.32 12.28
C ILE A 193 -0.92 15.58 13.00
N ASP A 194 -0.48 15.47 14.25
CA ASP A 194 0.03 16.62 15.02
C ASP A 194 1.26 17.27 14.35
N ASP A 195 2.13 16.47 13.74
CA ASP A 195 3.33 16.93 13.03
C ASP A 195 3.00 17.83 11.81
N VAL A 196 1.84 17.62 11.15
CA VAL A 196 1.44 18.36 9.94
C VAL A 196 0.28 19.33 10.19
N PHE A 197 -0.40 19.19 11.33
CA PHE A 197 -1.49 20.04 11.80
C PHE A 197 -1.14 20.59 13.19
N PRO A 198 -0.14 21.48 13.31
CA PRO A 198 0.20 22.02 14.62
C PRO A 198 -1.03 22.73 15.20
N PRO A 199 -1.31 22.56 16.51
CA PRO A 199 -2.42 23.23 17.15
C PRO A 199 -2.30 24.74 16.92
N GLN A 200 -3.40 25.37 16.50
CA GLN A 200 -3.48 26.82 16.42
C GLN A 200 -3.28 27.34 17.84
N VAL A 201 -2.12 27.95 18.10
CA VAL A 201 -1.84 28.61 19.37
C VAL A 201 -2.80 29.82 19.43
N SER A 202 -3.84 29.71 20.26
CA SER A 202 -4.79 30.79 20.57
C SER A 202 -4.14 31.84 21.45
#